data_AF-A0A2U1S0C3-F1
#
_entry.id   AF-A0A2U1S0C3-F1
#
_cell.length_a   1.000
_cell.length_b   1.000
_cell.length_c   1.000
_cell.angle_alpha   90.00
_cell.angle_beta   90.00
_cell.angle_gamma   90.00
#
_symmetry.space_group_name_H-M   'P 1'
#
loop_
_entity.id
_entity.type
_entity.pdbx_description
1 polymer ?
#
loop_
_entity_poly.entity_id
_entity_poly.type
_entity_poly.pdbx_seq_one_letter_code
_entity_poly.pdbx_strand_id
1 'polypeptide(L)'
;MGSAVLRIDGSHGEGGGQILRTALTLAAVLGRPVELVKIRAGRRNPGLQPQHLSCVTMLADITGAEVQGAELGSLRLYFCPGPITGGSRRSDIGTAGAVSLVFQAILAPLAFADKPSELLLRGGTHVPWSPAAPYISEVFLPVVERMGLTAAWHVERGGFYPKGGGTVRAAVQPLAQLASIDLTERGALLAVRGVSAVAALPRTIAERQADRVRRRLGDAGYTVEIEIVEFGAACPGDSVFLWAEFERARAGFGALGERGKLAERVADEAADDLLDFLSADVTTEGYLADQLVVLMALADGRSTLTTARVSQHLLTNLWTVQQFLPIRITLEGRLGEPGRLCIDGVGLKSCLRGRDGGGGSLRERMVRKAQTTDVPAISQLIQLYAGKGDLLPVTLQEFYDRISDFYVVEQDGQIVGVCSLFIYGADLAEIRSLAVRPEYEGKGIGRAVTEACIVAAKARAIKRVFGLTDKPAFFERLGFRVVDRLTLPEKVWKDCRHCSKWDYCDEVAVLLEL
;
A
#
# COMPACT_ATOMS: atom_id res chain seq x y z
N MET A 1 -23.60 1.54 22.29
CA MET A 1 -23.35 0.62 23.44
C MET A 1 -21.84 0.54 23.60
N GLY A 2 -21.30 1.01 24.73
CA GLY A 2 -19.85 1.10 24.93
C GLY A 2 -19.22 -0.30 24.90
N SER A 3 -18.40 -0.56 23.89
CA SER A 3 -17.55 -1.76 23.85
C SER A 3 -16.72 -1.80 25.14
N ALA A 4 -16.76 -2.92 25.87
CA ALA A 4 -15.88 -3.12 27.02
C ALA A 4 -14.42 -2.94 26.61
N VAL A 5 -13.67 -2.14 27.38
CA VAL A 5 -12.24 -1.89 27.14
C VAL A 5 -11.49 -3.21 27.27
N LEU A 6 -10.79 -3.61 26.22
CA LEU A 6 -9.96 -4.81 26.24
C LEU A 6 -8.66 -4.52 26.98
N ARG A 7 -8.32 -5.30 28.00
CA ARG A 7 -7.06 -5.13 28.73
C ARG A 7 -6.01 -6.13 28.25
N ILE A 8 -4.84 -5.64 27.86
CA ILE A 8 -3.71 -6.43 27.36
C ILE A 8 -2.52 -6.29 28.33
N ASP A 9 -1.97 -7.42 28.79
CA ASP A 9 -0.71 -7.44 29.54
C ASP A 9 0.48 -7.40 28.58
N GLY A 10 1.13 -6.24 28.47
CA GLY A 10 2.28 -5.99 27.62
C GLY A 10 3.58 -6.66 28.06
N SER A 11 3.56 -7.43 29.15
CA SER A 11 4.67 -8.31 29.56
C SER A 11 4.51 -9.75 29.06
N HIS A 12 3.38 -10.11 28.46
CA HIS A 12 3.14 -11.46 27.94
C HIS A 12 4.10 -11.83 26.80
N GLY A 13 4.46 -13.12 26.72
CA GLY A 13 5.33 -13.67 25.70
C GLY A 13 6.71 -13.01 25.71
N GLU A 14 7.09 -12.37 24.61
CA GLU A 14 8.36 -11.63 24.54
C GLU A 14 8.43 -10.36 25.39
N GLY A 15 7.29 -9.86 25.88
CA GLY A 15 7.20 -8.57 26.56
C GLY A 15 7.84 -7.43 25.76
N GLY A 16 7.78 -7.51 24.43
CA GLY A 16 8.46 -6.63 23.49
C GLY A 16 7.59 -5.45 23.02
N GLY A 17 8.07 -4.73 22.01
CA GLY A 17 7.27 -3.70 21.34
C GLY A 17 6.20 -4.25 20.40
N GLN A 18 6.27 -5.52 20.02
CA GLN A 18 5.36 -6.14 19.05
C GLN A 18 3.93 -6.24 19.58
N ILE A 19 3.75 -6.77 20.80
CA ILE A 19 2.41 -6.87 21.44
C ILE A 19 1.68 -5.52 21.44
N LEU A 20 2.43 -4.44 21.70
CA LEU A 20 1.89 -3.09 21.67
C LEU A 20 1.45 -2.68 20.26
N ARG A 21 2.32 -2.86 19.25
CA ARG A 21 1.97 -2.52 17.86
C ARG A 21 0.76 -3.31 17.40
N THR A 22 0.76 -4.63 17.57
CA THR A 22 -0.36 -5.51 17.20
C THR A 22 -1.66 -5.11 17.88
N ALA A 23 -1.66 -4.90 19.19
CA ALA A 23 -2.86 -4.54 19.93
C ALA A 23 -3.44 -3.20 19.47
N LEU A 24 -2.58 -2.21 19.20
CA LEU A 24 -3.03 -0.90 18.70
C LEU A 24 -3.53 -0.98 17.25
N THR A 25 -2.85 -1.76 16.39
CA THR A 25 -3.30 -2.02 15.02
C THR A 25 -4.69 -2.66 15.01
N LEU A 26 -4.90 -3.71 15.81
CA LEU A 26 -6.20 -4.39 15.91
C LEU A 26 -7.27 -3.49 16.53
N ALA A 27 -6.94 -2.74 17.59
CA ALA A 27 -7.85 -1.77 18.18
C ALA A 27 -8.33 -0.77 17.13
N ALA A 28 -7.40 -0.16 16.38
CA ALA A 28 -7.68 0.81 15.34
C ALA A 28 -8.58 0.23 14.23
N VAL A 29 -8.24 -0.95 13.71
CA VAL A 29 -8.99 -1.62 12.62
C VAL A 29 -10.38 -2.07 13.07
N LEU A 30 -10.52 -2.55 14.30
CA LEU A 30 -11.77 -3.10 14.83
C LEU A 30 -12.65 -2.05 15.53
N GLY A 31 -12.18 -0.80 15.65
CA GLY A 31 -12.88 0.25 16.40
C GLY A 31 -13.09 -0.09 17.88
N ARG A 32 -12.17 -0.86 18.48
CA ARG A 32 -12.33 -1.41 19.83
C ARG A 32 -11.36 -0.72 20.82
N PRO A 33 -11.84 -0.12 21.92
CA PRO A 33 -10.97 0.45 22.94
C PRO A 33 -10.07 -0.60 23.60
N VAL A 34 -8.81 -0.24 23.84
CA VAL A 34 -7.81 -1.10 24.48
C VAL A 34 -7.07 -0.37 25.58
N GLU A 35 -6.73 -1.10 26.63
CA GLU A 35 -5.82 -0.69 27.69
C GLU A 35 -4.63 -1.65 27.75
N LEU A 36 -3.43 -1.16 27.50
CA LEU A 36 -2.19 -1.90 27.69
C LEU A 36 -1.61 -1.60 29.07
N VAL A 37 -1.19 -2.63 29.79
CA VAL A 37 -0.51 -2.51 31.09
C VAL A 37 0.83 -3.24 31.06
N LYS A 38 1.74 -2.91 32.00
CA LYS A 38 3.09 -3.51 32.10
C LYS A 38 3.87 -3.49 30.78
N ILE A 39 3.72 -2.39 30.02
CA ILE A 39 4.34 -2.24 28.70
C ILE A 39 5.86 -2.46 28.83
N ARG A 40 6.35 -3.53 28.18
CA ARG A 40 7.78 -3.89 28.16
C ARG A 40 8.42 -4.05 29.54
N ALA A 41 7.64 -4.47 30.55
CA ALA A 41 8.12 -4.56 31.93
C ALA A 41 9.33 -5.50 32.12
N GLY A 42 9.46 -6.54 31.30
CA GLY A 42 10.60 -7.48 31.34
C GLY A 42 11.84 -7.04 30.55
N ARG A 43 11.83 -5.88 29.90
CA ARG A 43 12.96 -5.39 29.09
C ARG A 43 13.88 -4.52 29.95
N ARG A 44 15.18 -4.45 29.56
CA ARG A 44 16.19 -3.61 30.24
C ARG A 44 15.74 -2.16 30.45
N ASN A 45 15.09 -1.58 29.44
CA ASN A 45 14.47 -0.26 29.51
C ASN A 45 12.96 -0.44 29.35
N PRO A 46 12.17 -0.52 30.44
CA PRO A 46 10.73 -0.70 30.38
C PRO A 46 9.96 0.47 29.75
N GLY A 47 8.68 0.25 29.47
CA GLY A 47 7.76 1.27 29.00
C GLY A 47 7.89 1.66 27.53
N LEU A 48 7.09 2.63 27.11
CA LEU A 48 7.11 3.19 25.76
C LEU A 48 8.50 3.77 25.43
N GLN A 49 8.92 3.56 24.18
CA GLN A 49 10.17 4.08 23.63
C GLN A 49 9.81 4.97 22.43
N PRO A 50 10.75 5.78 21.88
CA PRO A 50 10.42 6.71 20.80
C PRO A 50 9.67 6.09 19.62
N GLN A 51 10.07 4.90 19.15
CA GLN A 51 9.37 4.19 18.08
C GLN A 51 7.95 3.74 18.46
N HIS A 52 7.73 3.35 19.72
CA HIS A 52 6.40 2.95 20.21
C HIS A 52 5.49 4.17 20.29
N LEU A 53 6.02 5.28 20.81
CA LEU A 53 5.28 6.54 20.89
C LEU A 53 4.92 7.05 19.50
N SER A 54 5.83 6.97 18.52
CA SER A 54 5.55 7.27 17.11
C SER A 54 4.41 6.41 16.55
N CYS A 55 4.37 5.10 16.86
CA CYS A 55 3.23 4.24 16.48
C CYS A 55 1.91 4.72 17.09
N VAL A 56 1.91 5.01 18.40
CA VAL A 56 0.72 5.48 19.14
C VAL A 56 0.20 6.77 18.53
N THR A 57 1.08 7.76 18.34
CA THR A 57 0.73 9.07 17.79
C THR A 57 0.19 8.96 16.37
N MET A 58 0.83 8.15 15.52
CA MET A 58 0.35 7.93 14.14
C MET A 58 -1.03 7.26 14.12
N LEU A 59 -1.24 6.22 14.93
CA LEU A 59 -2.54 5.55 14.99
C LEU A 59 -3.62 6.47 15.57
N ALA A 60 -3.27 7.32 16.54
CA ALA A 60 -4.18 8.32 17.07
C ALA A 60 -4.59 9.35 16.01
N ASP A 61 -3.65 9.82 15.18
CA ASP A 61 -3.92 10.74 14.08
C ASP A 61 -4.71 10.09 12.92
N ILE A 62 -4.49 8.79 12.67
CA ILE A 62 -5.24 8.03 11.66
C ILE A 62 -6.70 7.85 12.08
N THR A 63 -6.95 7.64 13.38
CA THR A 63 -8.27 7.25 13.90
C THR A 63 -9.00 8.35 14.68
N GLY A 64 -8.37 9.51 14.92
CA GLY A 64 -8.88 10.51 15.85
C GLY A 64 -9.05 9.98 17.28
N ALA A 65 -8.15 9.09 17.73
CA ALA A 65 -8.31 8.36 18.99
C ALA A 65 -8.22 9.26 20.23
N GLU A 66 -8.99 8.91 21.27
CA GLU A 66 -8.68 9.33 22.63
C GLU A 66 -7.53 8.47 23.17
N VAL A 67 -6.48 9.11 23.70
CA VAL A 67 -5.27 8.42 24.17
C VAL A 67 -4.84 8.97 25.53
N GLN A 68 -4.52 8.07 26.47
CA GLN A 68 -3.98 8.43 27.78
C GLN A 68 -2.73 7.58 28.08
N GLY A 69 -1.68 8.21 28.62
CA GLY A 69 -0.41 7.53 28.94
C GLY A 69 0.55 7.38 27.75
N ALA A 70 0.36 8.14 26.68
CA ALA A 70 1.26 8.18 25.52
C ALA A 70 2.49 9.08 25.78
N GLU A 71 3.35 8.64 26.68
CA GLU A 71 4.59 9.33 27.04
C GLU A 71 5.76 8.35 27.18
N LEU A 72 6.98 8.82 26.97
CA LEU A 72 8.18 7.99 27.06
C LEU A 72 8.30 7.37 28.46
N GLY A 73 8.63 6.07 28.50
CA GLY A 73 8.74 5.31 29.76
C GLY A 73 7.39 4.85 30.34
N SER A 74 6.25 5.25 29.78
CA SER A 74 4.95 4.84 30.30
C SER A 74 4.77 3.31 30.26
N LEU A 75 4.28 2.77 31.38
CA LEU A 75 3.95 1.35 31.55
C LEU A 75 2.47 1.05 31.28
N ARG A 76 1.64 2.07 31.04
CA ARG A 76 0.19 1.96 30.84
C ARG A 76 -0.26 2.88 29.71
N LEU A 77 -1.05 2.37 28.79
CA LEU A 77 -1.58 3.13 27.66
C LEU A 77 -3.05 2.78 27.47
N TYR A 78 -3.91 3.78 27.49
CA TYR A 78 -5.29 3.66 27.03
C TYR A 78 -5.41 4.25 25.62
N PHE A 79 -6.11 3.54 24.74
CA PHE A 79 -6.32 3.92 23.35
C PHE A 79 -7.76 3.57 22.93
N CYS A 80 -8.54 4.59 22.60
CA CYS A 80 -9.92 4.47 22.13
C CYS A 80 -10.02 5.04 20.71
N PRO A 81 -10.00 4.20 19.67
CA PRO A 81 -10.00 4.66 18.29
C PRO A 81 -11.36 5.19 17.86
N GLY A 82 -11.35 6.26 17.06
CA GLY A 82 -12.48 6.66 16.23
C GLY A 82 -12.40 6.06 14.81
N PRO A 83 -13.13 6.64 13.84
CA PRO A 83 -13.08 6.21 12.45
C PRO A 83 -11.70 6.38 11.82
N ILE A 84 -11.28 5.40 11.02
CA ILE A 84 -10.04 5.47 10.25
C ILE A 84 -10.20 6.48 9.11
N THR A 85 -9.21 7.36 8.97
CA THR A 85 -9.13 8.34 7.89
C THR A 85 -7.82 8.25 7.13
N GLY A 86 -7.91 8.28 5.80
CA GLY A 86 -6.74 8.34 4.92
C GLY A 86 -6.18 9.76 4.78
N GLY A 87 -5.22 9.94 3.87
CA GLY A 87 -4.60 11.23 3.54
C GLY A 87 -3.14 11.36 3.97
N SER A 88 -2.54 12.51 3.67
CA SER A 88 -1.10 12.75 3.81
C SER A 88 -0.68 12.96 5.26
N ARG A 89 0.30 12.19 5.74
CA ARG A 89 0.80 12.21 7.12
C ARG A 89 2.32 12.14 7.19
N ARG A 90 2.87 12.62 8.30
CA ARG A 90 4.29 12.61 8.60
C ARG A 90 4.55 12.06 9.98
N SER A 91 5.56 11.20 10.11
CA SER A 91 6.11 10.79 11.40
C SER A 91 7.62 11.02 11.43
N ASP A 92 8.11 11.62 12.50
CA ASP A 92 9.55 11.67 12.80
C ASP A 92 9.77 11.00 14.16
N ILE A 93 10.50 9.88 14.15
CA ILE A 93 10.81 9.11 15.36
C ILE A 93 11.85 9.86 16.22
N GLY A 94 12.59 10.82 15.64
CA GLY A 94 13.61 11.62 16.32
C GLY A 94 14.88 10.85 16.71
N THR A 95 14.92 9.55 16.44
CA THR A 95 16.02 8.63 16.78
C THR A 95 16.24 7.62 15.64
N ALA A 96 17.15 6.66 15.85
CA ALA A 96 17.31 5.49 14.98
C ALA A 96 16.22 4.41 15.15
N GLY A 97 15.05 4.73 15.72
CA GLY A 97 13.94 3.79 15.78
C GLY A 97 13.45 3.39 14.37
N ALA A 98 13.07 2.12 14.20
CA ALA A 98 12.82 1.55 12.88
C ALA A 98 11.53 2.06 12.24
N VAL A 99 11.63 2.70 11.07
CA VAL A 99 10.46 3.18 10.31
C VAL A 99 9.62 2.03 9.74
N SER A 100 10.24 0.88 9.46
CA SER A 100 9.57 -0.35 9.01
C SER A 100 8.54 -0.84 10.02
N LEU A 101 8.87 -0.82 11.32
CA LEU A 101 7.96 -1.24 12.38
C LEU A 101 6.78 -0.29 12.56
N VAL A 102 7.00 1.01 12.38
CA VAL A 102 5.91 2.02 12.39
C VAL A 102 4.98 1.78 11.20
N PHE A 103 5.56 1.61 10.00
CA PHE A 103 4.79 1.34 8.79
C PHE A 103 3.94 0.08 8.90
N GLN A 104 4.49 -1.03 9.39
CA GLN A 104 3.75 -2.27 9.60
C GLN A 104 2.58 -2.11 10.57
N ALA A 105 2.72 -1.28 11.62
CA ALA A 105 1.64 -1.04 12.57
C ALA A 105 0.47 -0.24 11.97
N ILE A 106 0.76 0.68 11.05
CA ILE A 106 -0.25 1.55 10.43
C ILE A 106 -0.79 1.02 9.10
N LEU A 107 -0.14 0.02 8.50
CA LEU A 107 -0.48 -0.48 7.17
C LEU A 107 -1.92 -0.97 7.09
N ALA A 108 -2.32 -1.92 7.94
CA ALA A 108 -3.68 -2.44 7.94
C ALA A 108 -4.73 -1.35 8.20
N PRO A 109 -4.62 -0.49 9.23
CA PRO A 109 -5.51 0.66 9.40
C PRO A 109 -5.66 1.48 8.12
N LEU A 110 -4.56 1.93 7.50
CA LEU A 110 -4.62 2.75 6.29
C LEU A 110 -5.21 2.02 5.09
N ALA A 111 -5.03 0.70 5.01
CA ALA A 111 -5.60 -0.13 3.97
C ALA A 111 -7.13 -0.23 4.09
N PHE A 112 -7.69 -0.08 5.30
CA PHE A 112 -9.13 0.01 5.55
C PHE A 112 -9.65 1.47 5.66
N ALA A 113 -8.85 2.46 5.27
CA ALA A 113 -9.24 3.87 5.30
C ALA A 113 -10.28 4.23 4.23
N ASP A 114 -10.88 5.42 4.37
CA ASP A 114 -11.86 5.97 3.43
C ASP A 114 -11.26 6.46 2.10
N LYS A 115 -9.96 6.76 2.08
CA LYS A 115 -9.24 7.32 0.93
C LYS A 115 -7.74 6.97 0.96
N PRO A 116 -7.02 7.11 -0.17
CA PRO A 116 -5.58 6.86 -0.23
C PRO A 116 -4.78 7.68 0.77
N SER A 117 -3.65 7.11 1.19
CA SER A 117 -2.76 7.72 2.17
C SER A 117 -1.36 7.86 1.61
N GLU A 118 -0.72 8.98 1.92
CA GLU A 118 0.67 9.27 1.61
C GLU A 118 1.42 9.52 2.91
N LEU A 119 2.62 8.98 3.04
CA LEU A 119 3.37 8.96 4.28
C LEU A 119 4.79 9.47 4.04
N LEU A 120 5.25 10.33 4.94
CA LEU A 120 6.66 10.67 5.10
C LEU A 120 7.14 10.18 6.47
N LEU A 121 7.93 9.11 6.49
CA LEU A 121 8.43 8.50 7.72
C LEU A 121 9.92 8.78 7.87
N ARG A 122 10.33 9.27 9.05
CA ARG A 122 11.73 9.60 9.36
C ARG A 122 12.22 8.85 10.58
N GLY A 123 13.39 8.21 10.47
CA GLY A 123 13.98 7.38 11.52
C GLY A 123 15.09 6.47 11.02
N GLY A 124 15.21 5.27 11.58
CA GLY A 124 16.11 4.22 11.13
C GLY A 124 15.52 3.39 9.99
N THR A 125 16.23 3.28 8.87
CA THR A 125 15.89 2.42 7.72
C THR A 125 16.69 1.13 7.71
N HIS A 126 17.91 1.14 8.26
CA HIS A 126 18.83 0.01 8.33
C HIS A 126 19.35 -0.08 9.77
N VAL A 127 18.55 -0.68 10.65
CA VAL A 127 18.84 -0.73 12.09
C VAL A 127 18.64 -2.13 12.65
N PRO A 128 19.42 -2.54 13.67
CA PRO A 128 19.35 -3.88 14.24
C PRO A 128 17.96 -4.21 14.80
N TRP A 129 17.67 -5.52 14.88
CA TRP A 129 16.46 -6.07 15.52
C TRP A 129 15.14 -5.56 14.92
N SER A 130 15.17 -5.21 13.63
CA SER A 130 14.01 -4.82 12.86
C SER A 130 14.21 -5.15 11.38
N PRO A 131 13.12 -5.32 10.60
CA PRO A 131 13.24 -5.45 9.16
C PRO A 131 13.91 -4.21 8.57
N ALA A 132 14.98 -4.42 7.80
CA ALA A 132 15.61 -3.36 7.03
C ALA A 132 14.64 -2.84 5.96
N ALA A 133 14.84 -1.61 5.49
CA ALA A 133 13.94 -1.01 4.51
C ALA A 133 13.79 -1.81 3.20
N PRO A 134 14.84 -2.46 2.64
CA PRO A 134 14.69 -3.36 1.49
C PRO A 134 13.82 -4.59 1.80
N TYR A 135 13.77 -5.07 3.04
CA TYR A 135 12.87 -6.17 3.39
C TYR A 135 11.40 -5.79 3.15
N ILE A 136 11.05 -4.52 3.40
CA ILE A 136 9.68 -4.05 3.18
C ILE A 136 9.32 -4.07 1.69
N SER A 137 10.16 -3.52 0.81
CA SER A 137 9.88 -3.46 -0.64
C SER A 137 10.08 -4.80 -1.34
N GLU A 138 11.07 -5.59 -0.96
CA GLU A 138 11.47 -6.79 -1.72
C GLU A 138 10.82 -8.08 -1.23
N VAL A 139 10.35 -8.13 0.02
CA VAL A 139 9.79 -9.35 0.64
C VAL A 139 8.37 -9.13 1.14
N PHE A 140 8.18 -8.22 2.09
CA PHE A 140 6.92 -8.07 2.80
C PHE A 140 5.78 -7.56 1.89
N LEU A 141 5.99 -6.44 1.19
CA LEU A 141 4.95 -5.87 0.32
C LEU A 141 4.57 -6.80 -0.85
N PRO A 142 5.49 -7.43 -1.60
CA PRO A 142 5.11 -8.35 -2.67
C PRO A 142 4.27 -9.55 -2.20
N VAL A 143 4.46 -9.99 -0.95
CA VAL A 143 3.64 -11.07 -0.37
C VAL A 143 2.27 -10.53 0.04
N VAL A 144 2.22 -9.36 0.66
CA VAL A 144 0.97 -8.72 1.11
C VAL A 144 0.10 -8.23 -0.06
N GLU A 145 0.69 -7.86 -1.20
CA GLU A 145 -0.02 -7.52 -2.43
C GLU A 145 -0.86 -8.68 -2.97
N ARG A 146 -0.43 -9.93 -2.76
CA ARG A 146 -1.21 -11.14 -3.12
C ARG A 146 -2.48 -11.27 -2.27
N MET A 147 -2.57 -10.58 -1.15
CA MET A 147 -3.78 -10.46 -0.32
C MET A 147 -4.68 -9.30 -0.76
N GLY A 148 -4.32 -8.58 -1.84
CA GLY A 148 -5.08 -7.45 -2.39
C GLY A 148 -4.72 -6.08 -1.79
N LEU A 149 -3.68 -6.00 -0.95
CA LEU A 149 -3.24 -4.77 -0.31
C LEU A 149 -2.14 -4.10 -1.16
N THR A 150 -2.46 -2.96 -1.76
CA THR A 150 -1.49 -2.18 -2.55
C THR A 150 -0.84 -1.09 -1.71
N ALA A 151 0.49 -1.09 -1.66
CA ALA A 151 1.27 -0.02 -1.03
C ALA A 151 2.59 0.22 -1.77
N ALA A 152 3.03 1.48 -1.79
CA ALA A 152 4.33 1.88 -2.31
C ALA A 152 5.30 2.17 -1.16
N TRP A 153 6.59 1.90 -1.37
CA TRP A 153 7.66 2.13 -0.41
C TRP A 153 8.94 2.59 -1.12
N HIS A 154 9.43 3.78 -0.77
CA HIS A 154 10.61 4.36 -1.37
C HIS A 154 11.53 4.96 -0.30
N VAL A 155 12.78 4.48 -0.23
CA VAL A 155 13.81 5.04 0.65
C VAL A 155 14.50 6.22 -0.04
N GLU A 156 14.26 7.45 0.43
CA GLU A 156 14.95 8.64 -0.09
C GLU A 156 16.33 8.83 0.55
N ARG A 157 16.46 8.44 1.83
CA ARG A 157 17.67 8.67 2.62
C ARG A 157 17.90 7.52 3.58
N GLY A 158 19.15 7.05 3.68
CA GLY A 158 19.54 6.01 4.62
C GLY A 158 19.55 6.51 6.07
N GLY A 159 18.98 5.72 6.98
CA GLY A 159 18.97 5.96 8.42
C GLY A 159 19.60 4.80 9.16
N PHE A 160 20.84 4.99 9.62
CA PHE A 160 21.64 3.98 10.32
C PHE A 160 21.79 4.34 11.80
N TYR A 161 22.00 3.35 12.66
CA TYR A 161 22.35 3.58 14.06
C TYR A 161 23.73 4.28 14.17
N PRO A 162 23.94 5.24 15.08
CA PRO A 162 23.04 5.67 16.16
C PRO A 162 22.12 6.84 15.81
N LYS A 163 22.38 7.57 14.72
CA LYS A 163 21.68 8.84 14.47
C LYS A 163 20.29 8.66 13.84
N GLY A 164 20.07 7.59 13.09
CA GLY A 164 18.87 7.42 12.27
C GLY A 164 18.83 8.50 11.20
N GLY A 165 17.69 9.21 11.13
CA GLY A 165 17.50 10.36 10.24
C GLY A 165 17.34 9.99 8.76
N GLY A 166 17.12 8.72 8.45
CA GLY A 166 16.69 8.26 7.14
C GLY A 166 15.23 8.65 6.88
N THR A 167 14.87 8.70 5.61
CA THR A 167 13.57 9.17 5.15
C THR A 167 12.98 8.18 4.18
N VAL A 168 11.72 7.82 4.40
CA VAL A 168 10.94 6.93 3.54
C VAL A 168 9.66 7.62 3.14
N ARG A 169 9.36 7.60 1.84
CA ARG A 169 8.02 7.88 1.32
C ARG A 169 7.27 6.57 1.15
N ALA A 170 6.04 6.52 1.62
CA ALA A 170 5.17 5.39 1.40
C ALA A 170 3.77 5.85 0.99
N ALA A 171 3.05 5.00 0.28
CA ALA A 171 1.64 5.22 -0.04
C ALA A 171 0.85 3.95 0.23
N VAL A 172 -0.39 4.08 0.66
CA VAL A 172 -1.29 2.93 0.91
C VAL A 172 -2.62 3.21 0.24
N GLN A 173 -3.08 2.26 -0.58
CA GLN A 173 -4.39 2.31 -1.21
C GLN A 173 -5.44 1.64 -0.33
N PRO A 174 -6.67 2.20 -0.26
CA PRO A 174 -7.77 1.52 0.39
C PRO A 174 -8.15 0.26 -0.37
N LEU A 175 -8.57 -0.78 0.36
CA LEU A 175 -9.11 -2.00 -0.22
C LEU A 175 -10.45 -2.38 0.41
N ALA A 176 -11.27 -3.08 -0.37
CA ALA A 176 -12.59 -3.53 0.09
C ALA A 176 -12.46 -4.61 1.17
N GLN A 177 -11.63 -5.62 0.95
CA GLN A 177 -11.49 -6.79 1.80
C GLN A 177 -10.16 -7.50 1.48
N LEU A 178 -9.44 -7.94 2.50
CA LEU A 178 -8.20 -8.73 2.33
C LEU A 178 -8.54 -10.15 1.88
N ALA A 179 -7.82 -10.69 0.90
CA ALA A 179 -7.91 -12.10 0.52
C ALA A 179 -7.00 -12.97 1.40
N SER A 180 -7.42 -14.21 1.67
CA SER A 180 -6.55 -15.20 2.31
C SER A 180 -5.34 -15.55 1.44
N ILE A 181 -4.26 -16.00 2.07
CA ILE A 181 -3.03 -16.42 1.38
C ILE A 181 -2.65 -17.86 1.71
N ASP A 182 -2.14 -18.57 0.71
CA ASP A 182 -1.47 -19.87 0.88
C ASP A 182 0.02 -19.72 0.54
N LEU A 183 0.84 -19.94 1.56
CA LEU A 183 2.30 -19.99 1.52
C LEU A 183 2.75 -21.34 2.10
N THR A 184 2.16 -22.45 1.66
CA THR A 184 2.62 -23.80 2.05
C THR A 184 3.61 -24.40 1.06
N GLU A 185 3.59 -23.92 -0.19
CA GLU A 185 4.53 -24.29 -1.24
C GLU A 185 5.23 -23.05 -1.78
N ARG A 186 6.56 -23.08 -1.87
CA ARG A 186 7.34 -21.97 -2.45
C ARG A 186 7.37 -21.98 -3.98
N GLY A 187 7.33 -23.17 -4.58
CA GLY A 187 7.52 -23.36 -6.02
C GLY A 187 8.99 -23.29 -6.43
N ALA A 188 9.25 -23.19 -7.74
CA ALA A 188 10.61 -23.09 -8.26
C ALA A 188 11.29 -21.78 -7.86
N LEU A 189 12.61 -21.83 -7.63
CA LEU A 189 13.44 -20.64 -7.45
C LEU A 189 13.55 -19.92 -8.80
N LEU A 190 13.08 -18.68 -8.86
CA LEU A 190 13.09 -17.84 -10.06
C LEU A 190 14.35 -16.97 -10.14
N ALA A 191 14.74 -16.36 -9.03
CA ALA A 191 15.90 -15.49 -8.96
C ALA A 191 16.44 -15.37 -7.53
N VAL A 192 17.74 -15.07 -7.44
CA VAL A 192 18.36 -14.56 -6.22
C VAL A 192 18.87 -13.15 -6.51
N ARG A 193 18.47 -12.20 -5.68
CA ARG A 193 18.78 -10.78 -5.86
C ARG A 193 19.35 -10.21 -4.57
N GLY A 194 19.97 -9.04 -4.66
CA GLY A 194 20.54 -8.37 -3.52
C GLY A 194 20.79 -6.89 -3.72
N VAL A 195 20.90 -6.19 -2.61
CA VAL A 195 21.37 -4.82 -2.50
C VAL A 195 22.54 -4.82 -1.53
N SER A 196 23.68 -4.29 -1.97
CA SER A 196 24.79 -3.92 -1.10
C SER A 196 24.87 -2.40 -1.04
N ALA A 197 24.68 -1.86 0.17
CA ALA A 197 24.52 -0.43 0.38
C ALA A 197 25.58 0.14 1.31
N VAL A 198 26.00 1.36 1.03
CA VAL A 198 26.84 2.18 1.91
C VAL A 198 26.23 3.57 2.07
N ALA A 199 26.53 4.22 3.19
CA ALA A 199 26.20 5.59 3.44
C ALA A 199 27.33 6.27 4.21
N ALA A 200 27.78 7.44 3.74
CA ALA A 200 28.93 8.16 4.30
C ALA A 200 30.18 7.27 4.51
N LEU A 201 30.38 6.30 3.62
CA LEU A 201 31.47 5.35 3.56
C LEU A 201 31.91 5.18 2.10
N PRO A 202 33.16 4.75 1.83
CA PRO A 202 33.62 4.49 0.47
C PRO A 202 32.78 3.42 -0.24
N ARG A 203 32.40 3.69 -1.49
CA ARG A 203 31.71 2.73 -2.39
C ARG A 203 32.40 1.36 -2.47
N THR A 204 33.73 1.34 -2.35
CA THR A 204 34.54 0.10 -2.37
C THR A 204 34.16 -0.90 -1.27
N ILE A 205 33.53 -0.45 -0.18
CA ILE A 205 33.00 -1.36 0.84
C ILE A 205 31.80 -2.16 0.30
N ALA A 206 30.87 -1.50 -0.38
CA ALA A 206 29.73 -2.17 -1.00
C ALA A 206 30.16 -3.09 -2.16
N GLU A 207 31.18 -2.68 -2.93
CA GLU A 207 31.77 -3.53 -3.98
C GLU A 207 32.36 -4.82 -3.40
N ARG A 208 33.16 -4.72 -2.33
CA ARG A 208 33.73 -5.88 -1.63
C ARG A 208 32.65 -6.80 -1.04
N GLN A 209 31.59 -6.22 -0.50
CA GLN A 209 30.42 -6.97 -0.03
C GLN A 209 29.77 -7.75 -1.17
N ALA A 210 29.45 -7.07 -2.28
CA ALA A 210 28.80 -7.67 -3.43
C ALA A 210 29.66 -8.79 -4.04
N ASP A 211 30.96 -8.57 -4.21
CA ASP A 211 31.88 -9.57 -4.75
C ASP A 211 32.00 -10.80 -3.84
N ARG A 212 32.01 -10.57 -2.52
CA ARG A 212 31.98 -11.67 -1.56
C ARG A 212 30.71 -12.49 -1.66
N VAL A 213 29.54 -11.86 -1.73
CA VAL A 213 28.26 -12.58 -1.90
C VAL A 213 28.23 -13.35 -3.22
N ARG A 214 28.63 -12.73 -4.34
CA ARG A 214 28.68 -13.40 -5.66
C ARG A 214 29.53 -14.65 -5.63
N ARG A 215 30.70 -14.59 -4.99
CA ARG A 215 31.57 -15.75 -4.83
C ARG A 215 30.92 -16.83 -3.96
N ARG A 216 30.41 -16.47 -2.78
CA ARG A 216 29.78 -17.41 -1.84
C ARG A 216 28.60 -18.16 -2.44
N LEU A 217 27.71 -17.44 -3.13
CA LEU A 217 26.55 -18.03 -3.79
C LEU A 217 26.94 -18.81 -5.05
N GLY A 218 27.91 -18.32 -5.82
CA GLY A 218 28.45 -19.01 -6.98
C GLY A 218 29.11 -20.35 -6.64
N ASP A 219 29.89 -20.40 -5.55
CA ASP A 219 30.50 -21.63 -5.03
C ASP A 219 29.42 -22.67 -4.62
N ALA A 220 28.22 -22.20 -4.25
CA ALA A 220 27.06 -23.04 -3.91
C ALA A 220 26.12 -23.32 -5.11
N GLY A 221 26.47 -22.87 -6.33
CA GLY A 221 25.70 -23.12 -7.54
C GLY A 221 24.57 -22.14 -7.83
N TYR A 222 24.52 -20.99 -7.14
CA TYR A 222 23.50 -19.96 -7.34
C TYR A 222 24.09 -18.73 -8.05
N THR A 223 23.30 -18.17 -8.98
CA THR A 223 23.61 -16.86 -9.58
C THR A 223 22.83 -15.78 -8.83
N VAL A 224 23.49 -14.65 -8.54
CA VAL A 224 22.88 -13.53 -7.82
C VAL A 224 23.09 -12.21 -8.56
N GLU A 225 22.02 -11.44 -8.67
CA GLU A 225 22.05 -10.06 -9.16
C GLU A 225 22.15 -9.10 -7.97
N ILE A 226 23.24 -8.33 -7.86
CA ILE A 226 23.45 -7.40 -6.73
C ILE A 226 23.57 -5.98 -7.24
N GLU A 227 22.68 -5.11 -6.76
CA GLU A 227 22.76 -3.67 -6.94
C GLU A 227 23.66 -3.04 -5.88
N ILE A 228 24.49 -2.07 -6.28
CA ILE A 228 25.34 -1.28 -5.38
C ILE A 228 24.70 0.08 -5.18
N VAL A 229 24.30 0.38 -3.94
CA VAL A 229 23.53 1.59 -3.60
C VAL A 229 24.32 2.50 -2.66
N GLU A 230 24.33 3.79 -2.97
CA GLU A 230 24.94 4.82 -2.13
C GLU A 230 23.86 5.75 -1.60
N PHE A 231 23.66 5.74 -0.28
CA PHE A 231 22.70 6.61 0.37
C PHE A 231 23.36 7.88 0.92
N GLY A 232 22.68 9.01 0.76
CA GLY A 232 22.84 10.10 1.73
C GLY A 232 22.39 9.62 3.11
N ALA A 233 23.14 9.93 4.18
CA ALA A 233 22.77 9.57 5.56
C ALA A 233 23.32 10.60 6.56
N ALA A 234 22.89 10.51 7.83
CA ALA A 234 23.37 11.38 8.91
C ALA A 234 24.65 10.86 9.59
N CYS A 235 24.94 9.57 9.42
CA CYS A 235 26.13 8.90 9.93
C CYS A 235 26.57 7.78 8.97
N PRO A 236 27.83 7.31 9.10
CA PRO A 236 28.32 6.14 8.39
C PRO A 236 27.48 4.89 8.66
N GLY A 237 27.34 4.05 7.64
CA GLY A 237 26.74 2.73 7.76
C GLY A 237 26.83 1.95 6.44
N ASP A 238 26.81 0.63 6.53
CA ASP A 238 26.78 -0.27 5.39
C ASP A 238 25.87 -1.46 5.69
N SER A 239 25.39 -2.11 4.64
CA SER A 239 24.50 -3.27 4.77
C SER A 239 24.50 -4.12 3.51
N VAL A 240 24.25 -5.41 3.71
CA VAL A 240 23.90 -6.34 2.64
C VAL A 240 22.49 -6.84 2.91
N PHE A 241 21.64 -6.83 1.89
CA PHE A 241 20.33 -7.45 1.92
C PHE A 241 20.17 -8.32 0.68
N LEU A 242 19.84 -9.59 0.86
CA LEU A 242 19.64 -10.59 -0.20
C LEU A 242 18.23 -11.14 -0.10
N TRP A 243 17.62 -11.48 -1.23
CA TRP A 243 16.35 -12.18 -1.24
C TRP A 243 16.28 -13.22 -2.35
N ALA A 244 15.53 -14.28 -2.06
CA ALA A 244 15.17 -15.31 -3.03
C ALA A 244 13.72 -15.11 -3.47
N GLU A 245 13.51 -15.11 -4.79
CA GLU A 245 12.21 -15.03 -5.44
C GLU A 245 11.81 -16.42 -5.92
N PHE A 246 10.70 -16.95 -5.42
CA PHE A 246 10.11 -18.18 -5.90
C PHE A 246 8.77 -17.89 -6.57
N GLU A 247 8.20 -18.88 -7.28
CA GLU A 247 6.89 -18.76 -7.92
C GLU A 247 5.77 -18.33 -6.95
N ARG A 248 5.85 -18.75 -5.69
CA ARG A 248 4.81 -18.57 -4.68
C ARG A 248 5.32 -18.09 -3.32
N ALA A 249 6.60 -17.78 -3.20
CA ALA A 249 7.17 -17.29 -1.94
C ALA A 249 8.32 -16.32 -2.18
N ARG A 250 8.64 -15.56 -1.15
CA ARG A 250 9.83 -14.72 -1.06
C ARG A 250 10.42 -14.83 0.34
N ALA A 251 11.73 -14.78 0.44
CA ALA A 251 12.45 -14.77 1.70
C ALA A 251 13.65 -13.85 1.60
N GLY A 252 13.88 -13.02 2.62
CA GLY A 252 14.98 -12.07 2.64
C GLY A 252 15.84 -12.13 3.89
N PHE A 253 17.12 -11.85 3.69
CA PHE A 253 18.18 -12.00 4.68
C PHE A 253 19.10 -10.80 4.59
N GLY A 254 19.53 -10.28 5.73
CA GLY A 254 20.36 -9.10 5.72
C GLY A 254 21.25 -8.97 6.93
N ALA A 255 22.38 -8.34 6.70
CA ALA A 255 23.37 -8.05 7.70
C ALA A 255 23.76 -6.57 7.64
N LEU A 256 24.05 -6.01 8.81
CA LEU A 256 24.52 -4.64 8.95
C LEU A 256 26.02 -4.64 9.24
N GLY A 257 26.69 -3.63 8.70
CA GLY A 257 28.03 -3.26 9.10
C GLY A 257 28.05 -2.69 10.51
N GLU A 258 29.19 -2.87 11.18
CA GLU A 258 29.47 -2.28 12.48
C GLU A 258 30.95 -1.90 12.55
N ARG A 259 31.28 -1.01 13.48
CA ARG A 259 32.64 -0.51 13.60
C ARG A 259 33.61 -1.66 13.90
N GLY A 260 34.56 -1.89 12.99
CA GLY A 260 35.59 -2.93 13.10
C GLY A 260 35.22 -4.26 12.44
N LYS A 261 33.97 -4.43 12.00
CA LYS A 261 33.55 -5.59 11.21
C LYS A 261 33.96 -5.41 9.75
N LEU A 262 34.52 -6.46 9.17
CA LEU A 262 34.93 -6.46 7.77
C LEU A 262 33.71 -6.52 6.84
N ALA A 263 33.81 -5.84 5.70
CA ALA A 263 32.82 -5.86 4.63
C ALA A 263 32.43 -7.29 4.23
N GLU A 264 33.42 -8.18 4.10
CA GLU A 264 33.23 -9.59 3.73
C GLU A 264 32.48 -10.37 4.82
N ARG A 265 32.62 -10.00 6.09
CA ARG A 265 31.87 -10.65 7.18
C ARG A 265 30.40 -10.25 7.17
N VAL A 266 30.08 -9.01 6.81
CA VAL A 266 28.69 -8.58 6.58
C VAL A 266 28.07 -9.38 5.42
N ALA A 267 28.81 -9.52 4.33
CA ALA A 267 28.38 -10.33 3.19
C ALA A 267 28.23 -11.82 3.54
N ASP A 268 29.16 -12.38 4.31
CA ASP A 268 29.12 -13.77 4.75
C ASP A 268 27.85 -14.05 5.57
N GLU A 269 27.52 -13.21 6.55
CA GLU A 269 26.33 -13.41 7.40
C GLU A 269 25.04 -13.42 6.59
N ALA A 270 24.86 -12.47 5.67
CA ALA A 270 23.67 -12.44 4.82
C ALA A 270 23.61 -13.64 3.86
N ALA A 271 24.77 -14.09 3.34
CA ALA A 271 24.85 -15.24 2.45
C ALA A 271 24.64 -16.57 3.19
N ASP A 272 25.15 -16.71 4.41
CA ASP A 272 24.98 -17.86 5.28
C ASP A 272 23.48 -18.10 5.53
N ASP A 273 22.77 -17.07 6.00
CA ASP A 273 21.34 -17.16 6.30
C ASP A 273 20.50 -17.52 5.05
N LEU A 274 20.84 -16.94 3.89
CA LEU A 274 20.17 -17.25 2.63
C LEU A 274 20.43 -18.69 2.17
N LEU A 275 21.67 -19.16 2.24
CA LEU A 275 22.04 -20.52 1.84
C LEU A 275 21.38 -21.56 2.73
N ASP A 276 21.33 -21.31 4.04
CA ASP A 276 20.61 -22.15 5.00
C ASP A 276 19.14 -22.26 4.61
N PHE A 277 18.49 -21.14 4.28
CA PHE A 277 17.09 -21.15 3.83
C PHE A 277 16.89 -21.88 2.49
N LEU A 278 17.76 -21.66 1.51
CA LEU A 278 17.68 -22.33 0.20
C LEU A 278 17.77 -23.86 0.35
N SER A 279 18.55 -24.34 1.32
CA SER A 279 18.70 -25.77 1.63
C SER A 279 17.50 -26.39 2.35
N ALA A 280 16.66 -25.58 3.01
CA ALA A 280 15.50 -26.03 3.76
C ALA A 280 14.24 -26.11 2.88
N ASP A 281 13.30 -27.00 3.22
CA ASP A 281 11.99 -27.11 2.54
C ASP A 281 10.91 -26.32 3.29
N VAL A 282 11.03 -25.00 3.27
CA VAL A 282 10.15 -24.07 3.97
C VAL A 282 9.89 -22.82 3.12
N THR A 283 8.74 -22.18 3.33
CA THR A 283 8.30 -21.03 2.53
C THR A 283 8.61 -19.67 3.12
N THR A 284 8.80 -19.57 4.44
CA THR A 284 9.11 -18.29 5.12
C THR A 284 10.29 -18.45 6.07
N GLU A 285 11.09 -17.39 6.17
CA GLU A 285 12.37 -17.29 6.90
C GLU A 285 12.21 -17.06 8.42
N GLY A 286 10.99 -17.09 8.95
CA GLY A 286 10.69 -16.88 10.36
C GLY A 286 10.21 -15.47 10.71
N TYR A 287 10.69 -14.43 10.03
CA TYR A 287 10.24 -13.04 10.23
C TYR A 287 8.90 -12.75 9.54
N LEU A 288 8.74 -13.24 8.31
CA LEU A 288 7.51 -12.99 7.55
C LEU A 288 6.29 -13.63 8.23
N ALA A 289 6.48 -14.81 8.82
CA ALA A 289 5.41 -15.54 9.51
C ALA A 289 4.76 -14.71 10.62
N ASP A 290 5.55 -14.06 11.48
CA ASP A 290 4.99 -13.23 12.55
C ASP A 290 4.38 -11.92 12.01
N GLN A 291 4.93 -11.35 10.93
CA GLN A 291 4.45 -10.11 10.32
C GLN A 291 3.10 -10.26 9.61
N LEU A 292 2.80 -11.46 9.07
CA LEU A 292 1.55 -11.72 8.35
C LEU A 292 0.36 -12.03 9.28
N VAL A 293 0.59 -12.37 10.55
CA VAL A 293 -0.46 -12.83 11.47
C VAL A 293 -1.68 -11.90 11.52
N VAL A 294 -1.47 -10.59 11.62
CA VAL A 294 -2.59 -9.62 11.70
C VAL A 294 -3.36 -9.59 10.39
N LEU A 295 -2.67 -9.58 9.25
CA LEU A 295 -3.31 -9.54 7.94
C LEU A 295 -4.09 -10.84 7.67
N MET A 296 -3.51 -12.00 7.99
CA MET A 296 -4.17 -13.31 7.89
C MET A 296 -5.41 -13.40 8.77
N ALA A 297 -5.37 -12.82 9.97
CA ALA A 297 -6.51 -12.78 10.89
C ALA A 297 -7.65 -11.89 10.38
N LEU A 298 -7.33 -10.82 9.65
CA LEU A 298 -8.30 -9.90 9.06
C LEU A 298 -8.82 -10.35 7.69
N ALA A 299 -8.09 -11.23 7.00
CA ALA A 299 -8.41 -11.73 5.66
C ALA A 299 -9.70 -12.54 5.59
N ASP A 300 -10.28 -12.59 4.39
CA ASP A 300 -11.41 -13.45 4.04
C ASP A 300 -10.94 -14.85 3.70
N GLY A 301 -11.45 -15.83 4.43
CA GLY A 301 -11.10 -17.24 4.25
C GLY A 301 -9.91 -17.71 5.11
N ARG A 302 -9.38 -18.87 4.72
CA ARG A 302 -8.33 -19.57 5.45
C ARG A 302 -6.97 -19.21 4.88
N SER A 303 -6.11 -18.60 5.68
CA SER A 303 -4.72 -18.37 5.34
C SER A 303 -3.82 -19.46 5.94
N THR A 304 -2.83 -19.93 5.17
CA THR A 304 -1.87 -20.94 5.62
C THR A 304 -0.45 -20.57 5.23
N LEU A 305 0.52 -20.89 6.10
CA LEU A 305 1.95 -20.74 5.79
C LEU A 305 2.80 -21.81 6.48
N THR A 306 3.98 -22.08 5.94
CA THR A 306 5.06 -22.76 6.66
C THR A 306 6.18 -21.78 7.03
N THR A 307 6.88 -22.05 8.13
CA THR A 307 8.01 -21.25 8.60
C THR A 307 9.19 -22.13 8.95
N ALA A 308 10.40 -21.65 8.62
CA ALA A 308 11.67 -22.25 9.04
C ALA A 308 11.79 -22.38 10.56
N ARG A 309 11.15 -21.47 11.29
CA ARG A 309 11.21 -21.41 12.74
C ARG A 309 9.97 -20.76 13.34
N VAL A 310 9.34 -21.43 14.30
CA VAL A 310 8.36 -20.82 15.20
C VAL A 310 9.11 -19.91 16.17
N SER A 311 8.88 -18.61 16.07
CA SER A 311 9.50 -17.59 16.92
C SER A 311 8.62 -17.24 18.13
N GLN A 312 9.22 -16.69 19.18
CA GLN A 312 8.45 -16.17 20.30
C GLN A 312 7.64 -14.91 19.90
N HIS A 313 8.12 -14.15 18.90
CA HIS A 313 7.39 -13.06 18.22
C HIS A 313 6.08 -13.61 17.62
N LEU A 314 6.14 -14.69 16.84
CA LEU A 314 4.99 -15.36 16.26
C LEU A 314 3.98 -15.79 17.33
N LEU A 315 4.43 -16.52 18.36
CA LEU A 315 3.55 -16.98 19.45
C LEU A 315 2.87 -15.82 20.18
N THR A 316 3.62 -14.75 20.47
CA THR A 316 3.08 -13.55 21.12
C THR A 316 2.04 -12.87 20.23
N ASN A 317 2.29 -12.83 18.91
CA ASN A 317 1.38 -12.20 17.96
C ASN A 317 0.06 -12.98 17.85
N LEU A 318 0.12 -14.32 17.74
CA LEU A 318 -1.05 -15.19 17.72
C LEU A 318 -1.90 -15.03 19.00
N TRP A 319 -1.25 -15.07 20.16
CA TRP A 319 -1.93 -14.84 21.44
C TRP A 319 -2.64 -13.48 21.47
N THR A 320 -1.97 -12.43 20.98
CA THR A 320 -2.53 -11.06 20.95
C THR A 320 -3.77 -10.99 20.07
N VAL A 321 -3.72 -11.57 18.86
CA VAL A 321 -4.89 -11.63 17.97
C VAL A 321 -6.08 -12.32 18.63
N GLN A 322 -5.85 -13.44 19.34
CA GLN A 322 -6.90 -14.19 20.04
C GLN A 322 -7.59 -13.39 21.15
N GLN A 323 -6.96 -12.32 21.67
CA GLN A 323 -7.63 -11.43 22.64
C GLN A 323 -8.69 -10.53 21.97
N PHE A 324 -8.52 -10.24 20.68
CA PHE A 324 -9.40 -9.36 19.93
C PHE A 324 -10.48 -10.12 19.15
N LEU A 325 -10.12 -11.26 18.56
CA LEU A 325 -10.92 -11.95 17.56
C LEU A 325 -11.20 -13.41 17.97
N PRO A 326 -12.46 -13.88 17.93
CA PRO A 326 -12.82 -15.26 18.22
C PRO A 326 -12.58 -16.17 17.00
N ILE A 327 -11.33 -16.22 16.51
CA ILE A 327 -10.95 -16.98 15.33
C ILE A 327 -10.23 -18.29 15.65
N ARG A 328 -10.31 -19.24 14.72
CA ARG A 328 -9.56 -20.49 14.80
C ARG A 328 -8.14 -20.27 14.31
N ILE A 329 -7.17 -20.59 15.18
CA ILE A 329 -5.74 -20.60 14.87
C ILE A 329 -5.21 -22.00 15.18
N THR A 330 -4.47 -22.58 14.24
CA THR A 330 -3.74 -23.85 14.43
C THR A 330 -2.28 -23.63 14.10
N LEU A 331 -1.39 -24.00 15.03
CA LEU A 331 0.05 -23.96 14.84
C LEU A 331 0.61 -25.35 15.14
N GLU A 332 1.21 -25.96 14.11
CA GLU A 332 2.03 -27.17 14.23
C GLU A 332 3.50 -26.75 14.35
N GLY A 333 4.28 -27.46 15.16
CA GLY A 333 5.68 -27.12 15.48
C GLY A 333 5.84 -26.42 16.83
N ARG A 334 7.02 -26.55 17.45
CA ARG A 334 7.36 -25.93 18.74
C ARG A 334 8.29 -24.75 18.57
N LEU A 335 8.41 -23.92 19.60
CA LEU A 335 9.35 -22.80 19.63
C LEU A 335 10.76 -23.26 19.22
N GLY A 336 11.32 -22.62 18.19
CA GLY A 336 12.65 -22.96 17.64
C GLY A 336 12.66 -23.99 16.51
N GLU A 337 11.57 -24.73 16.33
CA GLU A 337 11.41 -25.74 15.27
C GLU A 337 10.65 -25.18 14.05
N PRO A 338 10.75 -25.80 12.86
CA PRO A 338 9.85 -25.51 11.75
C PRO A 338 8.39 -25.66 12.15
N GLY A 339 7.51 -24.89 11.51
CA GLY A 339 6.10 -24.93 11.85
C GLY A 339 5.17 -24.63 10.69
N ARG A 340 3.90 -25.04 10.87
CA ARG A 340 2.81 -24.78 9.93
C ARG A 340 1.70 -24.02 10.66
N LEU A 341 1.37 -22.84 10.15
CA LEU A 341 0.36 -21.96 10.70
C LEU A 341 -0.87 -21.94 9.79
N CYS A 342 -2.04 -22.06 10.40
CA CYS A 342 -3.33 -21.90 9.75
C CYS A 342 -4.18 -20.92 10.57
N ILE A 343 -4.73 -19.90 9.91
CA ILE A 343 -5.62 -18.90 10.52
C ILE A 343 -6.89 -18.81 9.67
N ASP A 344 -8.04 -19.06 10.29
CA ASP A 344 -9.35 -18.80 9.70
C ASP A 344 -9.69 -17.33 9.96
N GLY A 345 -9.49 -16.47 8.95
CA GLY A 345 -9.63 -15.03 9.09
C GLY A 345 -11.10 -14.57 9.21
N VAL A 346 -11.31 -13.40 9.80
CA VAL A 346 -12.67 -12.87 10.04
C VAL A 346 -13.35 -12.30 8.79
N GLY A 347 -12.62 -12.15 7.68
CA GLY A 347 -13.13 -11.54 6.46
C GLY A 347 -13.57 -10.09 6.67
N LEU A 348 -12.73 -9.28 7.33
CA LEU A 348 -13.05 -7.89 7.61
C LEU A 348 -13.27 -7.12 6.29
N LYS A 349 -14.43 -6.48 6.19
CA LYS A 349 -14.77 -5.60 5.07
C LYS A 349 -14.57 -4.15 5.49
N SER A 350 -13.93 -3.37 4.63
CA SER A 350 -13.94 -1.93 4.78
C SER A 350 -15.37 -1.40 4.58
N CYS A 351 -15.63 -0.24 5.17
CA CYS A 351 -16.86 0.49 4.93
C CYS A 351 -16.87 1.17 3.54
N LEU A 352 -15.89 0.90 2.67
CA LEU A 352 -15.83 1.43 1.31
C LEU A 352 -17.06 0.93 0.56
N ARG A 353 -17.92 1.85 0.13
CA ARG A 353 -19.07 1.54 -0.73
C ARG A 353 -18.55 1.09 -2.11
N GLY A 354 -18.37 -0.23 -2.26
CA GLY A 354 -18.28 -1.07 -3.47
C GLY A 354 -17.66 -0.51 -4.75
N ARG A 355 -16.66 -1.23 -5.28
CA ARG A 355 -16.60 -1.65 -6.69
C ARG A 355 -15.46 -2.66 -6.95
N ASP A 356 -15.86 -3.81 -7.49
CA ASP A 356 -15.04 -4.95 -7.88
C ASP A 356 -14.26 -4.73 -9.20
N GLY A 357 -13.02 -5.25 -9.24
CA GLY A 357 -12.56 -6.22 -10.26
C GLY A 357 -12.01 -5.76 -11.63
N GLY A 358 -10.74 -6.12 -11.90
CA GLY A 358 -10.28 -6.58 -13.24
C GLY A 358 -8.96 -5.97 -13.77
N GLY A 359 -7.84 -6.71 -13.64
CA GLY A 359 -6.49 -6.30 -14.06
C GLY A 359 -6.09 -6.59 -15.51
N GLY A 360 -4.97 -5.99 -15.94
CA GLY A 360 -4.24 -6.30 -17.17
C GLY A 360 -3.03 -5.37 -17.41
N SER A 361 -1.81 -5.93 -17.37
CA SER A 361 -0.51 -5.36 -17.78
C SER A 361 -0.11 -4.01 -17.15
N LEU A 362 0.76 -4.03 -16.13
CA LEU A 362 1.37 -2.84 -15.52
C LEU A 362 2.33 -2.14 -16.50
N ARG A 363 1.74 -1.36 -17.41
CA ARG A 363 2.28 -0.06 -17.77
C ARG A 363 1.70 0.90 -16.74
N GLU A 364 2.54 1.72 -16.11
CA GLU A 364 2.15 2.62 -15.03
C GLU A 364 1.00 3.51 -15.50
N ARG A 365 -0.23 3.13 -15.14
CA ARG A 365 -1.46 3.75 -15.63
C ARG A 365 -2.20 4.31 -14.44
N MET A 366 -2.32 5.63 -14.40
CA MET A 366 -2.95 6.37 -13.31
C MET A 366 -4.17 7.13 -13.84
N VAL A 367 -5.32 6.96 -13.18
CA VAL A 367 -6.49 7.83 -13.41
C VAL A 367 -6.52 8.87 -12.28
N ARG A 368 -6.50 10.15 -12.64
CA ARG A 368 -6.48 11.25 -11.66
C ARG A 368 -7.31 12.44 -12.13
N LYS A 369 -7.58 13.38 -11.22
CA LYS A 369 -8.07 14.71 -11.58
C LYS A 369 -7.05 15.42 -12.46
N ALA A 370 -7.55 16.16 -13.44
CA ALA A 370 -6.71 17.04 -14.24
C ALA A 370 -6.20 18.21 -13.37
N GLN A 371 -4.97 18.61 -13.62
CA GLN A 371 -4.33 19.80 -13.09
C GLN A 371 -4.21 20.86 -14.19
N THR A 372 -3.97 22.11 -13.82
CA THR A 372 -3.78 23.20 -14.79
C THR A 372 -2.61 22.94 -15.74
N THR A 373 -1.60 22.20 -15.29
CA THR A 373 -0.45 21.75 -16.09
C THR A 373 -0.82 20.75 -17.20
N ASP A 374 -1.97 20.06 -17.11
CA ASP A 374 -2.43 19.11 -18.12
C ASP A 374 -3.17 19.77 -19.29
N VAL A 375 -3.60 21.03 -19.14
CA VAL A 375 -4.44 21.74 -20.12
C VAL A 375 -3.86 21.70 -21.54
N PRO A 376 -2.55 21.90 -21.78
CA PRO A 376 -1.99 21.77 -23.12
C PRO A 376 -2.20 20.37 -23.73
N ALA A 377 -1.99 19.31 -22.95
CA ALA A 377 -2.13 17.92 -23.42
C ALA A 377 -3.60 17.55 -23.66
N ILE A 378 -4.48 17.97 -22.76
CA ILE A 378 -5.95 17.79 -22.89
C ILE A 378 -6.47 18.52 -24.13
N SER A 379 -6.07 19.77 -24.32
CA SER A 379 -6.50 20.60 -25.44
C SER A 379 -6.07 19.98 -26.78
N GLN A 380 -4.82 19.53 -26.88
CA GLN A 380 -4.34 18.82 -28.07
C GLN A 380 -5.15 17.57 -28.38
N LEU A 381 -5.45 16.75 -27.36
CA LEU A 381 -6.22 15.52 -27.53
C LEU A 381 -7.67 15.80 -27.95
N ILE A 382 -8.34 16.80 -27.37
CA ILE A 382 -9.72 17.14 -27.75
C ILE A 382 -9.77 17.75 -29.15
N GLN A 383 -8.79 18.59 -29.52
CA GLN A 383 -8.72 19.16 -30.86
C GLN A 383 -8.58 18.10 -31.96
N LEU A 384 -7.90 16.98 -31.68
CA LEU A 384 -7.78 15.85 -32.61
C LEU A 384 -9.15 15.28 -33.02
N TYR A 385 -10.10 15.21 -32.08
CA TYR A 385 -11.45 14.70 -32.31
C TYR A 385 -12.41 15.81 -32.78
N ALA A 386 -12.22 17.05 -32.31
CA ALA A 386 -13.01 18.18 -32.78
C ALA A 386 -12.77 18.48 -34.27
N GLY A 387 -11.53 18.36 -34.75
CA GLY A 387 -11.20 18.50 -36.17
C GLY A 387 -11.84 17.43 -37.07
N LYS A 388 -12.28 16.30 -36.51
CA LYS A 388 -13.00 15.22 -37.22
C LYS A 388 -14.52 15.37 -37.15
N GLY A 389 -15.04 16.30 -36.32
CA GLY A 389 -16.47 16.48 -36.07
C GLY A 389 -17.05 15.58 -34.97
N ASP A 390 -16.21 14.77 -34.31
CA ASP A 390 -16.58 13.81 -33.26
C ASP A 390 -16.83 14.49 -31.90
N LEU A 391 -16.18 15.62 -31.64
CA LEU A 391 -16.37 16.43 -30.43
C LEU A 391 -16.58 17.90 -30.78
N LEU A 392 -17.28 18.63 -29.91
CA LEU A 392 -17.35 20.09 -30.01
C LEU A 392 -16.02 20.72 -29.57
N PRO A 393 -15.57 21.81 -30.23
CA PRO A 393 -14.37 22.52 -29.82
C PRO A 393 -14.57 23.17 -28.43
N VAL A 394 -13.52 23.17 -27.62
CA VAL A 394 -13.47 23.80 -26.29
C VAL A 394 -12.30 24.78 -26.28
N THR A 395 -12.54 26.01 -25.83
CA THR A 395 -11.51 27.05 -25.77
C THR A 395 -10.53 26.80 -24.63
N LEU A 396 -9.30 27.34 -24.74
CA LEU A 396 -8.31 27.25 -23.65
C LEU A 396 -8.83 27.87 -22.35
N GLN A 397 -9.57 28.98 -22.43
CA GLN A 397 -10.15 29.63 -21.26
C GLN A 397 -11.14 28.70 -20.54
N GLU A 398 -12.04 28.05 -21.30
CA GLU A 398 -12.99 27.10 -20.74
C GLU A 398 -12.32 25.89 -20.09
N PHE A 399 -11.17 25.43 -20.61
CA PHE A 399 -10.39 24.39 -19.95
C PHE A 399 -9.86 24.83 -18.60
N TYR A 400 -9.32 26.05 -18.48
CA TYR A 400 -8.82 26.56 -17.20
C TYR A 400 -9.95 26.79 -16.20
N ASP A 401 -11.06 27.39 -16.64
CA ASP A 401 -12.21 27.70 -15.78
C ASP A 401 -12.85 26.43 -15.21
N ARG A 402 -12.80 25.34 -15.98
CA ARG A 402 -13.48 24.07 -15.66
C ARG A 402 -12.52 22.92 -15.43
N ILE A 403 -11.24 23.17 -15.19
CA ILE A 403 -10.23 22.11 -15.06
C ILE A 403 -10.60 21.09 -13.97
N SER A 404 -11.28 21.55 -12.92
CA SER A 404 -11.77 20.74 -11.82
C SER A 404 -12.89 19.75 -12.22
N ASP A 405 -13.49 19.87 -13.41
CA ASP A 405 -14.46 18.93 -13.96
C ASP A 405 -13.76 17.73 -14.65
N PHE A 406 -12.51 17.90 -15.07
CA PHE A 406 -11.78 16.95 -15.91
C PHE A 406 -11.05 15.87 -15.10
N TYR A 407 -11.02 14.68 -15.68
CA TYR A 407 -10.28 13.51 -15.26
C TYR A 407 -9.40 13.06 -16.42
N VAL A 408 -8.19 12.64 -16.13
CA VAL A 408 -7.21 12.17 -17.11
C VAL A 408 -6.71 10.78 -16.77
N VAL A 409 -6.34 10.03 -17.80
CA VAL A 409 -5.52 8.84 -17.67
C VAL A 409 -4.11 9.21 -18.10
N GLU A 410 -3.19 9.10 -17.16
CA GLU A 410 -1.77 9.25 -17.40
C GLU A 410 -1.15 7.86 -17.54
N GLN A 411 -0.36 7.66 -18.60
CA GLN A 411 0.41 6.44 -18.78
C GLN A 411 1.78 6.79 -19.33
N ASP A 412 2.84 6.25 -18.73
CA ASP A 412 4.23 6.49 -19.13
C ASP A 412 4.58 8.01 -19.18
N GLY A 413 4.04 8.79 -18.22
CA GLY A 413 4.20 10.25 -18.12
C GLY A 413 3.41 11.07 -19.16
N GLN A 414 2.51 10.44 -19.92
CA GLN A 414 1.72 11.10 -20.95
C GLN A 414 0.22 11.02 -20.67
N ILE A 415 -0.52 12.10 -20.97
CA ILE A 415 -1.98 12.06 -20.95
C ILE A 415 -2.48 11.28 -22.17
N VAL A 416 -3.02 10.08 -21.92
CA VAL A 416 -3.49 9.14 -22.94
C VAL A 416 -5.02 9.07 -23.04
N GLY A 417 -5.75 9.64 -22.08
CA GLY A 417 -7.19 9.78 -22.15
C GLY A 417 -7.71 10.88 -21.25
N VAL A 418 -8.88 11.42 -21.59
CA VAL A 418 -9.54 12.50 -20.86
C VAL A 418 -11.06 12.32 -20.90
N CYS A 419 -11.72 12.77 -19.82
CA CYS A 419 -13.15 12.92 -19.75
C CYS A 419 -13.50 14.01 -18.74
N SER A 420 -14.65 14.66 -18.88
CA SER A 420 -15.17 15.61 -17.89
C SER A 420 -16.56 15.20 -17.42
N LEU A 421 -16.87 15.56 -16.17
CA LEU A 421 -18.19 15.41 -15.58
C LEU A 421 -18.82 16.78 -15.37
N PHE A 422 -19.89 17.09 -16.08
CA PHE A 422 -20.62 18.35 -15.93
C PHE A 422 -21.93 18.12 -15.18
N ILE A 423 -22.21 18.94 -14.16
CA ILE A 423 -23.39 18.78 -13.32
C ILE A 423 -24.46 19.78 -13.73
N TYR A 424 -25.67 19.28 -14.01
CA TYR A 424 -26.83 20.12 -14.35
C TYR A 424 -27.63 20.56 -13.13
N GLY A 425 -27.68 19.70 -12.11
CA GLY A 425 -28.49 19.93 -10.93
C GLY A 425 -28.24 18.88 -9.86
N ALA A 426 -29.19 18.75 -8.94
CA ALA A 426 -29.06 17.87 -7.78
C ALA A 426 -29.00 16.39 -8.12
N ASP A 427 -29.55 15.97 -9.27
CA ASP A 427 -29.71 14.56 -9.61
C ASP A 427 -29.14 14.16 -10.98
N LEU A 428 -28.75 15.11 -11.84
CA LEU A 428 -28.32 14.87 -13.23
C LEU A 428 -26.93 15.43 -13.53
N ALA A 429 -26.08 14.59 -14.15
CA ALA A 429 -24.79 15.00 -14.69
C ALA A 429 -24.54 14.40 -16.10
N GLU A 430 -23.63 15.02 -16.84
CA GLU A 430 -23.23 14.62 -18.20
C GLU A 430 -21.75 14.26 -18.25
N ILE A 431 -21.45 13.19 -18.98
CA ILE A 431 -20.12 12.82 -19.41
C ILE A 431 -19.81 13.57 -20.69
N ARG A 432 -18.86 14.51 -20.62
CA ARG A 432 -18.45 15.38 -21.74
C ARG A 432 -16.98 15.18 -22.08
N SER A 433 -16.61 15.54 -23.31
CA SER A 433 -15.20 15.60 -23.75
C SER A 433 -14.42 14.30 -23.51
N LEU A 434 -15.09 13.16 -23.75
CA LEU A 434 -14.48 11.84 -23.66
C LEU A 434 -13.60 11.61 -24.90
N ALA A 435 -12.29 11.51 -24.70
CA ALA A 435 -11.32 11.23 -25.75
C ALA A 435 -10.19 10.33 -25.25
N VAL A 436 -9.67 9.48 -26.13
CA VAL A 436 -8.54 8.58 -25.88
C VAL A 436 -7.54 8.78 -27.01
N ARG A 437 -6.24 8.73 -26.77
CA ARG A 437 -5.27 8.76 -27.87
C ARG A 437 -5.48 7.55 -28.80
N PRO A 438 -5.48 7.69 -30.14
CA PRO A 438 -5.74 6.59 -31.07
C PRO A 438 -4.92 5.32 -30.80
N GLU A 439 -3.63 5.50 -30.48
CA GLU A 439 -2.70 4.41 -30.17
C GLU A 439 -2.98 3.68 -28.84
N TYR A 440 -3.93 4.19 -28.04
CA TYR A 440 -4.42 3.60 -26.78
C TYR A 440 -5.90 3.17 -26.84
N GLU A 441 -6.57 3.29 -27.98
CA GLU A 441 -7.92 2.77 -28.16
C GLU A 441 -7.95 1.24 -27.97
N GLY A 442 -9.09 0.72 -27.50
CA GLY A 442 -9.25 -0.71 -27.20
C GLY A 442 -8.54 -1.21 -25.93
N LYS A 443 -7.66 -0.40 -25.29
CA LYS A 443 -6.92 -0.77 -24.06
C LYS A 443 -7.65 -0.44 -22.76
N GLY A 444 -8.96 -0.19 -22.83
CA GLY A 444 -9.78 0.15 -21.67
C GLY A 444 -9.55 1.56 -21.09
N ILE A 445 -8.81 2.46 -21.77
CA ILE A 445 -8.58 3.84 -21.32
C ILE A 445 -9.88 4.61 -21.15
N GLY A 446 -10.74 4.60 -22.19
CA GLY A 446 -12.05 5.26 -22.17
C GLY A 446 -12.90 4.77 -21.00
N ARG A 447 -12.98 3.45 -20.82
CA ARG A 447 -13.71 2.84 -19.70
C ARG A 447 -13.28 3.40 -18.35
N ALA A 448 -11.98 3.44 -18.06
CA ALA A 448 -11.55 3.87 -16.73
C ALA A 448 -11.77 5.36 -16.46
N VAL A 449 -11.60 6.23 -17.46
CA VAL A 449 -11.86 7.67 -17.26
C VAL A 449 -13.35 7.97 -17.15
N THR A 450 -14.19 7.24 -17.89
CA THR A 450 -15.65 7.30 -17.77
C THR A 450 -16.12 6.76 -16.40
N GLU A 451 -15.56 5.66 -15.93
CA GLU A 451 -15.84 5.12 -14.59
C GLU A 451 -15.43 6.10 -13.48
N ALA A 452 -14.31 6.81 -13.63
CA ALA A 452 -13.91 7.86 -12.69
C ALA A 452 -14.95 9.00 -12.64
N CYS A 453 -15.49 9.43 -13.78
CA CYS A 453 -16.61 10.39 -13.82
C CYS A 453 -17.87 9.85 -13.14
N ILE A 454 -18.20 8.56 -13.33
CA ILE A 454 -19.36 7.92 -12.67
C ILE A 454 -19.17 7.87 -11.15
N VAL A 455 -17.98 7.48 -10.68
CA VAL A 455 -17.65 7.48 -9.24
C VAL A 455 -17.75 8.90 -8.67
N ALA A 456 -17.26 9.89 -9.41
CA ALA A 456 -17.33 11.30 -9.03
C ALA A 456 -18.77 11.84 -8.96
N ALA A 457 -19.66 11.35 -9.82
CA ALA A 457 -21.08 11.65 -9.78
C ALA A 457 -21.74 11.03 -8.54
N LYS A 458 -21.46 9.75 -8.25
CA LYS A 458 -21.95 9.06 -7.04
C LYS A 458 -21.50 9.74 -5.74
N ALA A 459 -20.23 10.16 -5.68
CA ALA A 459 -19.68 10.89 -4.54
C ALA A 459 -20.38 12.24 -4.29
N ARG A 460 -21.05 12.80 -5.30
CA ARG A 460 -21.84 14.04 -5.23
C ARG A 460 -23.35 13.79 -5.12
N ALA A 461 -23.75 12.55 -4.81
CA ALA A 461 -25.15 12.13 -4.70
C ALA A 461 -26.00 12.35 -5.97
N ILE A 462 -25.35 12.45 -7.14
CA ILE A 462 -26.03 12.44 -8.43
C ILE A 462 -26.66 11.06 -8.65
N LYS A 463 -27.89 11.04 -9.17
CA LYS A 463 -28.67 9.80 -9.38
C LYS A 463 -28.64 9.33 -10.82
N ARG A 464 -28.43 10.26 -11.76
CA ARG A 464 -28.51 10.01 -13.20
C ARG A 464 -27.31 10.63 -13.89
N VAL A 465 -26.64 9.84 -14.72
CA VAL A 465 -25.53 10.29 -15.57
C VAL A 465 -25.85 9.99 -17.01
N PHE A 466 -25.75 10.97 -17.90
CA PHE A 466 -25.98 10.77 -19.32
C PHE A 466 -24.76 11.14 -20.16
N GLY A 467 -24.80 10.77 -21.44
CA GLY A 467 -23.88 11.25 -22.47
C GLY A 467 -24.61 11.42 -23.80
N LEU A 468 -24.10 12.29 -24.65
CA LEU A 468 -24.43 12.33 -26.08
C LEU A 468 -23.26 11.72 -26.83
N THR A 469 -23.53 10.79 -27.76
CA THR A 469 -22.49 10.04 -28.44
C THR A 469 -22.94 9.50 -29.80
N ASP A 470 -21.99 9.39 -30.72
CA ASP A 470 -22.10 8.63 -31.97
C ASP A 470 -21.79 7.12 -31.79
N LYS A 471 -21.28 6.72 -30.61
CA LYS A 471 -20.81 5.36 -30.29
C LYS A 471 -21.54 4.77 -29.07
N PRO A 472 -22.87 4.55 -29.14
CA PRO A 472 -23.67 4.09 -27.99
C PRO A 472 -23.19 2.76 -27.42
N ALA A 473 -22.68 1.85 -28.25
CA ALA A 473 -22.16 0.53 -27.84
C ALA A 473 -20.98 0.61 -26.85
N PHE A 474 -20.26 1.74 -26.77
CA PHE A 474 -19.26 1.96 -25.71
C PHE A 474 -19.94 2.16 -24.35
N PHE A 475 -20.96 3.00 -24.30
CA PHE A 475 -21.69 3.33 -23.07
C PHE A 475 -22.60 2.19 -22.60
N GLU A 476 -23.21 1.44 -23.52
CA GLU A 476 -24.01 0.25 -23.19
C GLU A 476 -23.20 -0.80 -22.42
N ARG A 477 -21.94 -1.00 -22.79
CA ARG A 477 -21.00 -1.87 -22.05
C ARG A 477 -20.69 -1.39 -20.63
N LEU A 478 -20.94 -0.11 -20.33
CA LEU A 478 -20.82 0.49 -19.00
C LEU A 478 -22.17 0.55 -18.26
N GLY A 479 -23.22 -0.06 -18.82
CA GLY A 479 -24.55 -0.15 -18.22
C GLY A 479 -25.47 1.01 -18.56
N PHE A 480 -25.09 1.92 -19.47
CA PHE A 480 -26.00 2.95 -19.95
C PHE A 480 -27.06 2.33 -20.88
N ARG A 481 -28.26 2.89 -20.87
CA ARG A 481 -29.32 2.59 -21.82
C ARG A 481 -29.53 3.75 -22.78
N VAL A 482 -29.84 3.47 -24.04
CA VAL A 482 -30.29 4.50 -24.98
C VAL A 482 -31.63 5.05 -24.50
N VAL A 483 -31.76 6.37 -24.47
CA VAL A 483 -32.97 7.10 -24.11
C VAL A 483 -33.30 8.14 -25.16
N ASP A 484 -34.57 8.56 -25.25
CA ASP A 484 -34.93 9.71 -26.07
C ASP A 484 -34.31 10.98 -25.47
N ARG A 485 -33.63 11.80 -26.29
CA ARG A 485 -33.01 13.06 -25.88
C ARG A 485 -34.00 14.01 -25.19
N LEU A 486 -35.29 13.96 -25.53
CA LEU A 486 -36.34 14.75 -24.92
C LEU A 486 -36.58 14.38 -23.45
N THR A 487 -36.08 13.23 -22.98
CA THR A 487 -36.10 12.87 -21.54
C THR A 487 -35.04 13.60 -20.70
N LEU A 488 -34.20 14.44 -21.34
CA LEU A 488 -33.13 15.23 -20.71
C LEU A 488 -33.35 16.75 -20.93
N PRO A 489 -34.44 17.34 -20.39
CA PRO A 489 -34.75 18.74 -20.63
C PRO A 489 -33.64 19.69 -20.18
N GLU A 490 -32.95 19.40 -19.08
CA GLU A 490 -31.85 20.21 -18.54
C GLU A 490 -30.72 20.40 -19.58
N LYS A 491 -30.41 19.35 -20.35
CA LYS A 491 -29.45 19.39 -21.46
C LYS A 491 -29.98 20.19 -22.64
N VAL A 492 -31.20 19.90 -23.05
CA VAL A 492 -31.82 20.49 -24.24
C VAL A 492 -31.89 22.01 -24.11
N TRP A 493 -32.33 22.50 -22.95
CA TRP A 493 -32.50 23.94 -22.70
C TRP A 493 -31.18 24.69 -22.49
N LYS A 494 -30.18 24.07 -21.85
CA LYS A 494 -28.93 24.74 -21.50
C LYS A 494 -27.95 24.78 -22.68
N ASP A 495 -27.67 23.63 -23.30
CA ASP A 495 -26.59 23.51 -24.28
C ASP A 495 -27.11 23.30 -25.70
N CYS A 496 -28.04 22.36 -25.93
CA CYS A 496 -28.43 21.99 -27.30
C CYS A 496 -29.04 23.17 -28.07
N ARG A 497 -29.83 24.03 -27.40
CA ARG A 497 -30.41 25.24 -28.01
C ARG A 497 -29.35 26.20 -28.60
N HIS A 498 -28.14 26.18 -28.06
CA HIS A 498 -27.02 27.03 -28.50
C HIS A 498 -25.98 26.25 -29.31
N CYS A 499 -26.26 24.98 -29.65
CA CYS A 499 -25.35 24.10 -30.35
C CYS A 499 -25.42 24.32 -31.87
N SER A 500 -24.27 24.35 -32.53
CA SER A 500 -24.17 24.46 -33.99
C SER A 500 -24.80 23.28 -34.74
N LYS A 501 -24.95 22.12 -34.08
CA LYS A 501 -25.58 20.90 -34.62
C LYS A 501 -27.08 20.77 -34.28
N TRP A 502 -27.76 21.82 -33.80
CA TRP A 502 -29.16 21.71 -33.32
C TRP A 502 -30.11 21.02 -34.31
N ASP A 503 -30.11 21.45 -35.58
CA ASP A 503 -31.05 20.97 -36.61
C ASP A 503 -30.67 19.61 -37.22
N TYR A 504 -29.48 19.08 -36.92
CA TYR A 504 -28.94 17.86 -37.54
C TYR A 504 -28.03 17.06 -36.58
N CYS A 505 -28.38 17.07 -35.30
CA CYS A 505 -27.63 16.35 -34.26
C CYS A 505 -27.67 14.84 -34.55
N ASP A 506 -26.49 14.29 -34.75
CA ASP A 506 -26.21 12.89 -35.07
C ASP A 506 -25.89 12.05 -33.82
N GLU A 507 -25.94 12.66 -32.64
CA GLU A 507 -25.62 12.02 -31.38
C GLU A 507 -26.85 11.36 -30.75
N VAL A 508 -26.65 10.14 -30.24
CA VAL A 508 -27.63 9.38 -29.48
C VAL A 508 -27.46 9.69 -27.99
N ALA A 509 -28.58 9.89 -27.29
CA ALA A 509 -28.58 10.06 -25.84
C ALA A 509 -28.53 8.70 -25.12
N VAL A 510 -27.59 8.56 -24.20
CA VAL A 510 -27.45 7.38 -23.33
C VAL A 510 -27.51 7.79 -21.87
N LEU A 511 -28.18 7.00 -21.02
CA LEU A 511 -28.44 7.31 -19.62
C LEU A 511 -28.09 6.12 -18.72
N LEU A 512 -27.42 6.40 -17.60
CA LEU A 512 -27.14 5.46 -16.51
C LEU A 512 -27.81 5.98 -15.23
N GLU A 513 -28.60 5.11 -14.60
CA GLU A 513 -29.08 5.30 -13.23
C GLU A 513 -27.98 4.82 -12.26
N LEU A 514 -27.65 5.61 -11.24
CA LEU A 514 -26.50 5.42 -10.35
C LEU A 514 -26.78 4.68 -9.05
#